data_AF-A0A7I5EDJ8-F1
#
_entry.id   AF-A0A7I5EDJ8-F1
#
_cell.length_a   1.000
_cell.length_b   1.000
_cell.length_c   1.000
_cell.angle_alpha   90.00
_cell.angle_beta   90.00
_cell.angle_gamma   90.00
#
_symmetry.space_group_name_H-M   'P 1'
#
loop_
_entity.id
_entity.type
_entity.pdbx_description
1 polymer ?
#
loop_
_entity_poly.entity_id
_entity_poly.type
_entity_poly.pdbx_seq_one_letter_code
_entity_poly.pdbx_strand_id
1 'polypeptide(L)'
;MIARVLHIVLLLVGVCQGKLIPDREITEALNVLVSLDERLDGHAKINYQNMASRKDFTHDNAKEPLFTSVAQRALNGATYKAFKNLISFYNEPDVDVPETVTSDWEAAIDSFLDAVTNTTVMRSTKEFLTSKGVVSDDESFRNLLYTMWFTQYARGHAVGSSGFESVFSGEIRGNDVIRFNNWFRFYELETAGQVNYHGWYTREKNIEMSLQFEWNNWKAMDTSMLLNTSPEFEMAVYTICALGKGQCKMNIGRVQVQIFAKTIKQNDIVLIDHCYPGAASPAPSPAPTRRPTEKTRRPRPTEKPEPTGWPTERTRRPRPTEKPHGSDFQVLVDKMRAADVDKAGPGDLILHWGKKTQVGLENEQSNSDELFVYVNETLFERPVYATLIEVYKRKLFTPEVCGKEAEMNGFRKAQLQQVFDTWTSTEVFRLAADYLREKEFKYASDMKTLKEYLWNLWFGTYTRCRGPSGSSGWEHVFVGEWKGKTIDGHHDWVGYYLLQKADRVHYRGYYTYVDNLIGTVQYTWDNHVKPKGGFLIGTSPAFDFSLFSVCAILHPGSNGCRYKIDGHPLGVTSFKQSCSAGTCLATAYPTA
;
A
#
# COMPACT_ATOMS: atom_id res chain seq x y z
N MET A 1 3.97 40.82 -15.46
CA MET A 1 2.60 40.76 -14.89
C MET A 1 2.59 39.91 -13.61
N ILE A 2 3.60 40.06 -12.74
CA ILE A 2 3.93 39.12 -11.63
C ILE A 2 3.49 39.66 -10.25
N ALA A 3 3.00 40.91 -10.19
CA ALA A 3 2.63 41.57 -8.93
C ALA A 3 1.13 41.49 -8.55
N ARG A 4 0.28 40.85 -9.37
CA ARG A 4 -1.17 40.76 -9.10
C ARG A 4 -1.63 39.43 -8.49
N VAL A 5 -0.77 38.42 -8.44
CA VAL A 5 -1.13 37.08 -7.90
C VAL A 5 -1.11 37.08 -6.36
N LEU A 6 -0.37 37.97 -5.71
CA LEU A 6 -0.16 37.89 -4.25
C LEU A 6 -1.29 38.49 -3.39
N HIS A 7 -2.32 39.12 -3.97
CA HIS A 7 -3.42 39.77 -3.22
C HIS A 7 -4.80 39.11 -3.38
N ILE A 8 -4.90 38.01 -4.15
CA ILE A 8 -6.14 37.21 -4.28
C ILE A 8 -5.96 35.80 -3.67
N VAL A 9 -4.80 35.50 -3.08
CA VAL A 9 -4.52 34.19 -2.45
C VAL A 9 -5.16 34.04 -1.06
N LEU A 10 -5.73 35.10 -0.48
CA LEU A 10 -6.41 35.04 0.82
C LEU A 10 -7.92 34.74 0.78
N LEU A 11 -8.51 34.47 -0.39
CA LEU A 11 -9.97 34.28 -0.53
C LEU A 11 -10.42 32.97 -1.20
N LEU A 12 -9.52 32.10 -1.66
CA LEU A 12 -9.90 30.84 -2.34
C LEU A 12 -9.85 29.56 -1.48
N VAL A 13 -9.61 29.69 -0.17
CA VAL A 13 -9.89 28.59 0.80
C VAL A 13 -10.83 29.08 1.92
N GLY A 14 -11.57 30.15 1.66
CA GLY A 14 -12.51 30.79 2.60
C GLY A 14 -13.94 30.23 2.59
N VAL A 15 -14.28 29.30 1.69
CA VAL A 15 -15.62 28.69 1.65
C VAL A 15 -15.50 27.18 1.43
N CYS A 16 -15.14 26.48 2.50
CA CYS A 16 -15.73 25.20 2.89
C CYS A 16 -15.27 24.89 4.32
N GLN A 17 -15.75 25.70 5.27
CA GLN A 17 -15.89 25.22 6.64
C GLN A 17 -16.77 23.96 6.61
N GLY A 18 -16.16 22.77 6.71
CA GLY A 18 -16.73 21.64 7.43
C GLY A 18 -17.64 20.65 6.71
N LYS A 19 -17.74 20.61 5.37
CA LYS A 19 -18.42 19.48 4.68
C LYS A 19 -17.60 18.91 3.55
N LEU A 20 -16.98 17.76 3.82
CA LEU A 20 -16.42 16.85 2.83
C LEU A 20 -17.52 16.42 1.85
N ILE A 21 -17.25 16.47 0.54
CA ILE A 21 -18.19 16.02 -0.48
C ILE A 21 -18.42 14.50 -0.27
N PRO A 22 -19.67 14.02 -0.09
CA PRO A 22 -19.93 12.61 0.14
C PRO A 22 -19.45 11.72 -1.01
N ASP A 23 -18.81 10.59 -0.70
CA ASP A 23 -18.25 9.65 -1.69
C ASP A 23 -19.28 9.18 -2.73
N ARG A 24 -20.56 9.11 -2.34
CA ARG A 24 -21.68 8.79 -3.23
C ARG A 24 -21.85 9.85 -4.32
N GLU A 25 -21.86 11.13 -3.95
CA GLU A 25 -22.06 12.23 -4.88
C GLU A 25 -20.88 12.36 -5.85
N ILE A 26 -19.66 12.12 -5.35
CA ILE A 26 -18.46 11.99 -6.19
C ILE A 26 -18.64 10.84 -7.18
N THR A 27 -19.01 9.64 -6.71
CA THR A 27 -19.22 8.47 -7.57
C THR A 27 -20.27 8.75 -8.66
N GLU A 28 -21.37 9.41 -8.32
CA GLU A 28 -22.42 9.79 -9.27
C GLU A 28 -21.88 10.79 -10.31
N ALA A 29 -21.16 11.83 -9.90
CA ALA A 29 -20.54 12.79 -10.80
C ALA A 29 -19.53 12.13 -11.76
N LEU A 30 -18.65 11.27 -11.25
CA LEU A 30 -17.67 10.56 -12.08
C LEU A 30 -18.36 9.64 -13.10
N ASN A 31 -19.46 8.97 -12.73
CA ASN A 31 -20.23 8.15 -13.68
C ASN A 31 -20.89 8.99 -14.78
N VAL A 32 -21.32 10.23 -14.48
CA VAL A 32 -21.77 11.18 -15.50
C VAL A 32 -20.61 11.49 -16.45
N LEU A 33 -19.43 11.81 -15.93
CA LEU A 33 -18.25 12.07 -16.77
C LEU A 33 -17.90 10.88 -17.67
N VAL A 34 -18.00 9.65 -17.18
CA VAL A 34 -17.75 8.43 -17.99
C VAL A 34 -18.69 8.37 -19.20
N SER A 35 -19.94 8.79 -19.04
CA SER A 35 -20.91 8.81 -20.14
C SER A 35 -20.70 9.95 -21.15
N LEU A 36 -19.96 10.99 -20.74
CA LEU A 36 -19.66 12.17 -21.56
C LEU A 36 -18.30 12.07 -22.26
N ASP A 37 -17.40 11.20 -21.79
CA ASP A 37 -16.07 11.03 -22.37
C ASP A 37 -16.11 10.44 -23.77
N GLU A 38 -15.47 11.12 -24.72
CA GLU A 38 -15.29 10.62 -26.09
C GLU A 38 -14.09 9.65 -26.13
N ARG A 39 -14.25 8.50 -25.48
CA ARG A 39 -13.21 7.47 -25.39
C ARG A 39 -12.80 6.98 -26.77
N LEU A 40 -11.51 6.73 -26.95
CA LEU A 40 -10.92 6.19 -28.17
C LEU A 40 -11.05 4.66 -28.30
N ASP A 41 -12.09 4.10 -27.68
CA ASP A 41 -12.42 2.68 -27.75
C ASP A 41 -12.67 2.28 -29.21
N GLY A 42 -11.85 1.36 -29.74
CA GLY A 42 -11.91 0.94 -31.14
C GLY A 42 -11.13 1.84 -32.13
N HIS A 43 -10.62 2.99 -31.68
CA HIS A 43 -9.66 3.81 -32.43
C HIS A 43 -8.21 3.47 -32.07
N ALA A 44 -7.95 3.01 -30.85
CA ALA A 44 -6.68 2.44 -30.43
C ALA A 44 -6.70 0.90 -30.53
N LYS A 45 -5.65 0.33 -31.12
CA LYS A 45 -5.41 -1.12 -31.15
C LYS A 45 -4.31 -1.50 -30.18
N ILE A 46 -4.72 -2.08 -29.05
CA ILE A 46 -3.83 -2.46 -27.95
C ILE A 46 -3.44 -3.94 -28.07
N ASN A 47 -2.15 -4.20 -28.21
CA ASN A 47 -1.52 -5.53 -28.17
C ASN A 47 -0.96 -5.79 -26.76
N TYR A 48 -1.83 -6.31 -25.90
CA TYR A 48 -1.49 -6.57 -24.51
C TYR A 48 -0.43 -7.66 -24.28
N GLN A 49 -0.22 -8.56 -25.24
CA GLN A 49 0.78 -9.63 -25.11
C GLN A 49 0.67 -10.41 -23.77
N ASN A 50 1.80 -10.66 -23.10
CA ASN A 50 1.88 -11.51 -21.92
C ASN A 50 2.00 -10.71 -20.62
N MET A 51 1.86 -11.43 -19.50
CA MET A 51 2.06 -10.84 -18.19
C MET A 51 3.53 -10.46 -17.97
N ALA A 52 3.77 -9.30 -17.35
CA ALA A 52 5.08 -8.87 -16.92
C ALA A 52 5.69 -9.84 -15.90
N SER A 53 7.02 -9.89 -15.87
CA SER A 53 7.77 -10.67 -14.90
C SER A 53 7.66 -10.05 -13.50
N ARG A 54 7.06 -10.77 -12.55
CA ARG A 54 7.07 -10.35 -11.14
C ARG A 54 8.42 -10.55 -10.42
N LYS A 55 9.42 -11.10 -11.11
CA LYS A 55 10.69 -11.56 -10.51
C LYS A 55 11.89 -10.78 -11.01
N ASP A 56 11.90 -10.41 -12.28
CA ASP A 56 13.04 -9.80 -12.93
C ASP A 56 12.58 -8.88 -14.05
N PHE A 57 12.88 -7.59 -13.89
CA PHE A 57 12.53 -6.53 -14.83
C PHE A 57 13.11 -6.76 -16.23
N THR A 58 14.27 -7.41 -16.33
CA THR A 58 14.97 -7.64 -17.62
C THR A 58 14.26 -8.68 -18.49
N HIS A 59 13.31 -9.42 -17.92
CA HIS A 59 12.47 -10.32 -18.71
C HIS A 59 11.37 -9.52 -19.41
N ASP A 60 11.68 -9.13 -20.64
CA ASP A 60 10.70 -8.60 -21.58
C ASP A 60 9.80 -9.73 -22.11
N ASN A 61 8.61 -9.83 -21.52
CA ASN A 61 7.59 -10.80 -21.93
C ASN A 61 6.66 -10.25 -23.03
N ALA A 62 6.89 -9.02 -23.49
CA ALA A 62 6.03 -8.27 -24.39
C ALA A 62 6.84 -7.51 -25.46
N LYS A 63 7.59 -8.27 -26.26
CA LYS A 63 8.56 -7.78 -27.26
C LYS A 63 8.02 -6.83 -28.35
N GLU A 64 6.70 -6.75 -28.53
CA GLU A 64 6.07 -5.87 -29.50
C GLU A 64 5.54 -4.60 -28.81
N PRO A 65 5.26 -3.50 -29.54
CA PRO A 65 4.60 -2.34 -28.97
C PRO A 65 3.23 -2.68 -28.36
N LEU A 66 2.92 -2.09 -27.20
CA LEU A 66 1.59 -2.15 -26.58
C LEU A 66 0.54 -1.51 -27.48
N PHE A 67 0.83 -0.36 -28.09
CA PHE A 67 -0.07 0.33 -29.01
C PHE A 67 0.38 0.10 -30.46
N THR A 68 -0.27 -0.87 -31.12
CA THR A 68 0.03 -1.18 -32.53
C THR A 68 -0.45 -0.11 -33.51
N SER A 69 -1.50 0.64 -33.15
CA SER A 69 -1.95 1.82 -33.88
C SER A 69 -2.97 2.61 -33.07
N VAL A 70 -2.97 3.94 -33.25
CA VAL A 70 -4.07 4.82 -32.84
C VAL A 70 -4.52 5.59 -34.07
N ALA A 71 -5.82 5.61 -34.36
CA ALA A 71 -6.35 6.28 -35.54
C ALA A 71 -6.06 7.79 -35.48
N GLN A 72 -5.19 8.30 -36.34
CA GLN A 72 -4.73 9.70 -36.23
C GLN A 72 -5.85 10.73 -36.33
N ARG A 73 -6.91 10.43 -37.07
CA ARG A 73 -8.12 11.26 -37.12
C ARG A 73 -8.78 11.47 -35.75
N ALA A 74 -8.66 10.50 -34.86
CA ALA A 74 -9.20 10.57 -33.50
C ALA A 74 -8.34 11.42 -32.56
N LEU A 75 -7.09 11.69 -32.94
CA LEU A 75 -6.15 12.56 -32.23
C LEU A 75 -6.15 14.00 -32.77
N ASN A 76 -7.02 14.33 -33.72
CA ASN A 76 -7.11 15.66 -34.34
C ASN A 76 -7.95 16.66 -33.54
N GLY A 77 -8.56 16.21 -32.44
CA GLY A 77 -9.35 17.06 -31.53
C GLY A 77 -8.52 18.17 -30.90
N ALA A 78 -9.18 19.25 -30.49
CA ALA A 78 -8.52 20.42 -29.91
C ALA A 78 -7.73 20.07 -28.65
N THR A 79 -8.27 19.19 -27.80
CA THR A 79 -7.65 18.80 -26.52
C THR A 79 -6.37 18.00 -26.72
N TYR A 80 -6.36 16.98 -27.59
CA TYR A 80 -5.14 16.24 -27.94
C TYR A 80 -4.07 17.13 -28.59
N LYS A 81 -4.45 18.08 -29.46
CA LYS A 81 -3.49 19.03 -30.05
C LYS A 81 -2.87 19.95 -29.01
N ALA A 82 -3.68 20.52 -28.13
CA ALA A 82 -3.20 21.39 -27.06
C ALA A 82 -2.33 20.61 -26.06
N PHE A 83 -2.72 19.37 -25.73
CA PHE A 83 -1.91 18.45 -24.92
C PHE A 83 -0.53 18.22 -25.55
N LYS A 84 -0.47 17.86 -26.85
CA LYS A 84 0.81 17.66 -27.55
C LYS A 84 1.70 18.90 -27.56
N ASN A 85 1.10 20.08 -27.70
CA ASN A 85 1.84 21.33 -27.64
C ASN A 85 2.43 21.54 -26.24
N LEU A 86 1.61 21.37 -25.21
CA LEU A 86 2.02 21.55 -23.82
C LEU A 86 3.06 20.51 -23.37
N ILE A 87 2.88 19.23 -23.71
CA ILE A 87 3.79 18.16 -23.31
C ILE A 87 5.20 18.34 -23.87
N SER A 88 5.35 19.09 -24.97
CA SER A 88 6.66 19.38 -25.58
C SER A 88 7.57 20.26 -24.72
N PHE A 89 7.03 20.92 -23.69
CA PHE A 89 7.83 21.70 -22.75
C PHE A 89 8.41 20.88 -21.60
N TYR A 90 7.78 19.74 -21.26
CA TYR A 90 8.23 18.83 -20.18
C TYR A 90 9.31 17.87 -20.69
N ASN A 91 10.56 18.34 -20.72
CA ASN A 91 11.69 17.61 -21.27
C ASN A 91 12.66 17.08 -20.20
N GLU A 92 12.51 17.51 -18.94
CA GLU A 92 13.33 17.07 -17.82
C GLU A 92 12.48 16.27 -16.83
N PRO A 93 12.48 14.93 -16.89
CA PRO A 93 11.64 14.12 -16.01
C PRO A 93 12.24 13.91 -14.62
N ASP A 94 13.50 14.30 -14.37
CA ASP A 94 14.13 14.09 -13.06
C ASP A 94 13.60 15.10 -12.02
N VAL A 95 12.93 14.59 -10.99
CA VAL A 95 12.32 15.40 -9.93
C VAL A 95 13.29 16.22 -9.11
N ASP A 96 14.59 15.90 -9.17
CA ASP A 96 15.64 16.63 -8.47
C ASP A 96 16.27 17.73 -9.33
N VAL A 97 15.81 17.90 -10.59
CA VAL A 97 16.24 18.96 -11.51
C VAL A 97 15.15 20.03 -11.64
N PRO A 98 15.45 21.31 -11.38
CA PRO A 98 14.46 22.37 -11.49
C PRO A 98 14.17 22.74 -12.94
N GLU A 99 12.89 22.93 -13.27
CA GLU A 99 12.43 23.44 -14.56
C GLU A 99 11.97 24.91 -14.43
N THR A 100 12.22 25.71 -15.45
CA THR A 100 11.78 27.11 -15.50
C THR A 100 10.63 27.28 -16.49
N VAL A 101 9.45 27.64 -16.00
CA VAL A 101 8.29 27.95 -16.83
C VAL A 101 8.55 29.23 -17.62
N THR A 102 8.57 29.11 -18.96
CA THR A 102 8.75 30.23 -19.88
C THR A 102 7.40 30.83 -20.28
N SER A 103 7.40 32.00 -20.94
CA SER A 103 6.16 32.61 -21.45
C SER A 103 5.42 31.73 -22.47
N ASP A 104 6.17 31.00 -23.29
CA ASP A 104 5.58 30.14 -24.32
C ASP A 104 4.99 28.87 -23.69
N TRP A 105 5.62 28.37 -22.62
CA TRP A 105 5.07 27.30 -21.79
C TRP A 105 3.78 27.74 -21.13
N GLU A 106 3.76 28.92 -20.50
CA GLU A 106 2.56 29.49 -19.89
C GLU A 106 1.42 29.63 -20.91
N ALA A 107 1.72 30.12 -22.12
CA ALA A 107 0.75 30.21 -23.21
C ALA A 107 0.23 28.83 -23.66
N ALA A 108 1.06 27.79 -23.60
CA ALA A 108 0.67 26.42 -23.88
C ALA A 108 -0.23 25.83 -22.78
N ILE A 109 0.06 26.13 -21.51
CA ILE A 109 -0.82 25.80 -20.37
C ILE A 109 -2.19 26.45 -20.58
N ASP A 110 -2.20 27.73 -20.94
CA ASP A 110 -3.44 28.45 -21.18
C ASP A 110 -4.24 27.86 -22.35
N SER A 111 -3.58 27.56 -23.45
CA SER A 111 -4.22 26.94 -24.62
C SER A 111 -4.79 25.56 -24.28
N PHE A 112 -4.12 24.78 -23.42
CA PHE A 112 -4.61 23.50 -22.94
C PHE A 112 -5.84 23.66 -22.04
N LEU A 113 -5.79 24.57 -21.06
CA LEU A 113 -6.92 24.86 -20.19
C LEU A 113 -8.14 25.35 -20.98
N ASP A 114 -7.95 26.22 -21.96
CA ASP A 114 -9.03 26.69 -22.84
C ASP A 114 -9.62 25.54 -23.68
N ALA A 115 -8.78 24.65 -24.20
CA ALA A 115 -9.24 23.49 -24.97
C ALA A 115 -10.08 22.54 -24.10
N VAL A 116 -9.60 22.17 -22.91
CA VAL A 116 -10.29 21.21 -22.04
C VAL A 116 -11.55 21.80 -21.42
N THR A 117 -11.53 23.06 -20.97
CA THR A 117 -12.69 23.69 -20.30
C THR A 117 -13.90 23.90 -21.21
N ASN A 118 -13.68 23.97 -22.53
CA ASN A 118 -14.75 24.04 -23.53
C ASN A 118 -15.49 22.70 -23.76
N THR A 119 -14.95 21.58 -23.27
CA THR A 119 -15.54 20.25 -23.46
C THR A 119 -16.79 20.04 -22.62
N THR A 120 -17.66 19.12 -23.05
CA THR A 120 -18.86 18.75 -22.26
C THR A 120 -18.48 18.13 -20.91
N VAL A 121 -17.38 17.37 -20.86
CA VAL A 121 -16.83 16.77 -19.63
C VAL A 121 -16.47 17.86 -18.61
N MET A 122 -15.70 18.87 -19.01
CA MET A 122 -15.28 19.93 -18.08
C MET A 122 -16.40 20.91 -17.72
N ARG A 123 -17.37 21.14 -18.62
CA ARG A 123 -18.59 21.87 -18.27
C ARG A 123 -19.40 21.14 -17.19
N SER A 124 -19.56 19.82 -17.31
CA SER A 124 -20.22 19.01 -16.27
C SER A 124 -19.44 19.01 -14.96
N THR A 125 -18.10 18.97 -15.02
CA THR A 125 -17.23 19.13 -13.84
C THR A 125 -17.44 20.48 -13.14
N LYS A 126 -17.45 21.57 -13.91
CA LYS A 126 -17.72 22.91 -13.37
C LYS A 126 -19.09 22.97 -12.70
N GLU A 127 -20.14 22.49 -13.38
CA GLU A 127 -21.51 22.45 -12.82
C GLU A 127 -21.56 21.68 -11.50
N PHE A 128 -20.90 20.51 -11.43
CA PHE A 128 -20.79 19.74 -10.21
C PHE A 128 -20.09 20.54 -9.10
N LEU A 129 -18.92 21.11 -9.38
CA LEU A 129 -18.14 21.88 -8.38
C LEU A 129 -18.87 23.15 -7.93
N THR A 130 -19.59 23.83 -8.83
CA THR A 130 -20.46 24.96 -8.48
C THR A 130 -21.61 24.52 -7.57
N SER A 131 -22.21 23.35 -7.81
CA SER A 131 -23.24 22.80 -6.92
C SER A 131 -22.73 22.50 -5.50
N LYS A 132 -21.42 22.30 -5.34
CA LYS A 132 -20.74 22.09 -4.05
C LYS A 132 -20.18 23.36 -3.44
N GLY A 133 -20.32 24.51 -4.11
CA GLY A 133 -19.78 25.79 -3.65
C GLY A 133 -18.26 25.89 -3.75
N VAL A 134 -17.61 25.03 -4.52
CA VAL A 134 -16.14 25.03 -4.68
C VAL A 134 -15.70 26.13 -5.66
N VAL A 135 -16.51 26.42 -6.69
CA VAL A 135 -16.23 27.46 -7.70
C VAL A 135 -17.53 28.20 -8.04
N SER A 136 -17.44 29.50 -8.33
CA SER A 136 -18.60 30.36 -8.59
C SER A 136 -18.83 30.67 -10.07
N ASP A 137 -17.78 30.62 -10.89
CA ASP A 137 -17.75 31.14 -12.25
C ASP A 137 -16.62 30.47 -13.07
N ASP A 138 -16.47 30.85 -14.34
CA ASP A 138 -15.42 30.30 -15.21
C ASP A 138 -14.01 30.69 -14.73
N GLU A 139 -13.83 31.89 -14.17
CA GLU A 139 -12.54 32.38 -13.71
C GLU A 139 -12.05 31.59 -12.50
N SER A 140 -12.89 31.41 -11.47
CA SER A 140 -12.59 30.61 -10.29
C SER A 140 -12.36 29.14 -10.62
N PHE A 141 -13.10 28.57 -11.58
CA PHE A 141 -12.87 27.20 -12.06
C PHE A 141 -11.53 27.07 -12.78
N ARG A 142 -11.20 28.01 -13.67
CA ARG A 142 -9.92 28.01 -14.37
C ARG A 142 -8.75 28.20 -13.41
N ASN A 143 -8.88 29.09 -12.43
CA ASN A 143 -7.87 29.32 -11.40
C ASN A 143 -7.67 28.08 -10.52
N LEU A 144 -8.74 27.36 -10.17
CA LEU A 144 -8.65 26.10 -9.45
C LEU A 144 -7.83 25.07 -10.23
N LEU A 145 -8.14 24.87 -11.51
CA LEU A 145 -7.42 23.93 -12.38
C LEU A 145 -5.96 24.35 -12.55
N TYR A 146 -5.71 25.63 -12.82
CA TYR A 146 -4.35 26.17 -12.92
C TYR A 146 -3.57 25.87 -11.65
N THR A 147 -4.15 26.22 -10.50
CA THR A 147 -3.53 26.05 -9.19
C THR A 147 -3.19 24.59 -8.94
N MET A 148 -4.16 23.68 -9.05
CA MET A 148 -3.98 22.27 -8.71
C MET A 148 -3.00 21.54 -9.63
N TRP A 149 -2.96 21.89 -10.92
CA TRP A 149 -2.23 21.12 -11.92
C TRP A 149 -0.91 21.74 -12.36
N PHE A 150 -0.78 23.06 -12.35
CA PHE A 150 0.35 23.75 -12.99
C PHE A 150 1.22 24.55 -12.01
N THR A 151 0.77 24.76 -10.77
CA THR A 151 1.65 25.34 -9.74
C THR A 151 2.83 24.40 -9.50
N GLN A 152 4.05 24.90 -9.71
CA GLN A 152 5.26 24.15 -9.40
C GLN A 152 5.47 24.03 -7.90
N TYR A 153 5.92 22.85 -7.46
CA TYR A 153 6.23 22.55 -6.07
C TYR A 153 7.48 21.69 -5.94
N ALA A 154 7.99 21.60 -4.71
CA ALA A 154 9.15 20.78 -4.38
C ALA A 154 8.74 19.65 -3.43
N ARG A 155 9.32 18.45 -3.63
CA ARG A 155 9.21 17.31 -2.70
C ARG A 155 10.50 17.08 -1.90
N GLY A 156 11.33 18.12 -1.81
CA GLY A 156 12.68 18.05 -1.28
C GLY A 156 13.49 19.30 -1.63
N HIS A 157 14.48 19.15 -2.51
CA HIS A 157 15.52 20.17 -2.74
C HIS A 157 15.27 21.07 -3.96
N ALA A 158 14.58 20.59 -5.00
CA ALA A 158 14.31 21.36 -6.22
C ALA A 158 12.81 21.63 -6.38
N VAL A 159 12.48 22.85 -6.81
CA VAL A 159 11.17 23.18 -7.37
C VAL A 159 11.24 22.82 -8.84
N GLY A 160 10.51 21.77 -9.25
CA GLY A 160 10.51 21.26 -10.62
C GLY A 160 9.18 20.64 -10.97
N SER A 161 8.63 19.87 -10.03
CA SER A 161 7.39 19.12 -10.21
C SER A 161 6.12 19.97 -10.33
N SER A 162 5.17 19.52 -11.14
CA SER A 162 3.78 19.97 -11.15
C SER A 162 2.78 18.80 -11.22
N GLY A 163 1.51 19.04 -10.89
CA GLY A 163 0.48 18.00 -10.96
C GLY A 163 0.27 17.45 -12.38
N PHE A 164 0.35 18.33 -13.40
CA PHE A 164 0.28 17.93 -14.80
C PHE A 164 1.47 17.05 -15.17
N GLU A 165 2.68 17.45 -14.80
CA GLU A 165 3.88 16.66 -15.05
C GLU A 165 3.78 15.27 -14.42
N SER A 166 3.45 15.20 -13.12
CA SER A 166 3.38 13.94 -12.38
C SER A 166 2.38 12.94 -12.97
N VAL A 167 1.27 13.40 -13.55
CA VAL A 167 0.22 12.51 -14.06
C VAL A 167 0.33 12.28 -15.57
N PHE A 168 0.51 13.36 -16.33
CA PHE A 168 0.41 13.38 -17.79
C PHE A 168 1.77 13.32 -18.51
N SER A 169 2.86 13.82 -17.92
CA SER A 169 4.20 13.75 -18.53
C SER A 169 4.98 12.51 -18.10
N GLY A 170 5.01 12.28 -16.80
CA GLY A 170 5.83 11.29 -16.14
C GLY A 170 7.08 11.90 -15.50
N GLU A 171 7.53 11.29 -14.40
CA GLU A 171 8.66 11.70 -13.58
C GLU A 171 9.52 10.48 -13.20
N ILE A 172 10.82 10.72 -13.08
CA ILE A 172 11.82 9.74 -12.67
C ILE A 172 12.55 10.23 -11.41
N ARG A 173 13.11 9.27 -10.67
CA ARG A 173 14.07 9.55 -9.60
C ARG A 173 15.17 8.51 -9.64
N GLY A 174 16.40 8.96 -9.89
CA GLY A 174 17.52 8.06 -10.13
C GLY A 174 17.23 7.17 -11.34
N ASN A 175 17.10 5.86 -11.13
CA ASN A 175 16.88 4.89 -12.20
C ASN A 175 15.42 4.44 -12.35
N ASP A 176 14.50 4.97 -11.54
CA ASP A 176 13.14 4.48 -11.45
C ASP A 176 12.15 5.53 -11.97
N VAL A 177 11.17 5.07 -12.76
CA VAL A 177 9.99 5.85 -13.11
C VAL A 177 9.05 5.80 -11.91
N ILE A 178 8.79 6.94 -11.28
CA ILE A 178 8.03 7.01 -10.03
C ILE A 178 6.58 7.43 -10.23
N ARG A 179 6.28 8.20 -11.28
CA ARG A 179 4.92 8.61 -11.66
C ARG A 179 4.85 8.73 -13.17
N PHE A 180 3.89 8.06 -13.81
CA PHE A 180 3.71 8.02 -15.27
C PHE A 180 2.41 7.27 -15.53
N ASN A 181 1.27 7.95 -15.62
CA ASN A 181 -0.02 7.25 -15.53
C ASN A 181 -0.97 7.56 -16.70
N ASN A 182 -0.48 8.21 -17.76
CA ASN A 182 -1.27 8.57 -18.93
C ASN A 182 -0.95 7.71 -20.16
N TRP A 183 -1.98 7.09 -20.74
CA TRP A 183 -1.83 6.19 -21.89
C TRP A 183 -1.42 6.91 -23.17
N PHE A 184 -1.85 8.16 -23.34
CA PHE A 184 -1.57 8.90 -24.56
C PHE A 184 -0.08 9.28 -24.61
N ARG A 185 0.45 9.79 -23.50
CA ARG A 185 1.89 9.99 -23.34
C ARG A 185 2.68 8.71 -23.54
N PHE A 186 2.22 7.59 -22.98
CA PHE A 186 2.83 6.28 -23.22
C PHE A 186 2.90 5.95 -24.72
N TYR A 187 1.77 6.07 -25.42
CA TYR A 187 1.69 5.83 -26.86
C TYR A 187 2.66 6.73 -27.65
N GLU A 188 2.76 8.01 -27.32
CA GLU A 188 3.67 8.93 -28.01
C GLU A 188 5.13 8.53 -27.82
N LEU A 189 5.53 8.21 -26.60
CA LEU A 189 6.90 7.79 -26.29
C LEU A 189 7.23 6.41 -26.88
N GLU A 190 6.28 5.47 -26.87
CA GLU A 190 6.44 4.16 -27.49
C GLU A 190 6.60 4.30 -29.02
N THR A 191 5.80 5.17 -29.65
CA THR A 191 5.94 5.48 -31.09
C THR A 191 7.28 6.15 -31.42
N ALA A 192 7.83 6.92 -30.48
CA ALA A 192 9.16 7.52 -30.59
C ALA A 192 10.31 6.55 -30.28
N GLY A 193 10.01 5.30 -29.89
CA GLY A 193 11.01 4.31 -29.49
C GLY A 193 11.66 4.59 -28.14
N GLN A 194 11.06 5.45 -27.33
CA GLN A 194 11.55 5.83 -26.00
C GLN A 194 10.94 4.97 -24.90
N VAL A 195 9.84 4.28 -25.15
CA VAL A 195 9.24 3.35 -24.18
C VAL A 195 9.24 1.93 -24.74
N ASN A 196 9.70 0.97 -23.92
CA ASN A 196 9.59 -0.46 -24.19
C ASN A 196 8.65 -1.11 -23.18
N TYR A 197 7.50 -1.59 -23.65
CA TYR A 197 6.53 -2.32 -22.83
C TYR A 197 7.01 -3.73 -22.52
N HIS A 198 7.05 -4.16 -21.26
CA HIS A 198 7.53 -5.51 -20.87
C HIS A 198 6.41 -6.47 -20.45
N GLY A 199 5.16 -6.00 -20.37
CA GLY A 199 3.98 -6.81 -20.01
C GLY A 199 3.06 -6.17 -18.97
N TRP A 200 1.92 -6.81 -18.72
CA TRP A 200 0.90 -6.35 -17.73
C TRP A 200 0.89 -7.21 -16.46
N TYR A 201 0.48 -6.67 -15.32
CA TYR A 201 0.20 -7.48 -14.11
C TYR A 201 -1.28 -7.69 -13.88
N THR A 202 -2.05 -6.61 -14.03
CA THR A 202 -3.52 -6.63 -14.01
C THR A 202 -4.02 -5.78 -15.16
N ARG A 203 -5.20 -6.12 -15.70
CA ARG A 203 -5.84 -5.33 -16.73
C ARG A 203 -7.32 -5.62 -16.78
N GLU A 204 -8.06 -4.58 -17.15
CA GLU A 204 -9.38 -4.72 -17.74
C GLU A 204 -9.36 -4.15 -19.16
N LYS A 205 -9.88 -4.93 -20.11
CA LYS A 205 -9.66 -4.65 -21.52
C LYS A 205 -10.24 -3.28 -21.90
N ASN A 206 -9.42 -2.48 -22.56
CA ASN A 206 -9.68 -1.11 -22.97
C ASN A 206 -9.99 -0.12 -21.85
N ILE A 207 -9.92 -0.50 -20.57
CA ILE A 207 -10.35 0.33 -19.44
C ILE A 207 -9.17 0.81 -18.61
N GLU A 208 -8.40 -0.12 -18.04
CA GLU A 208 -7.24 0.17 -17.21
C GLU A 208 -6.24 -0.98 -17.31
N MET A 209 -4.98 -0.69 -17.04
CA MET A 209 -4.01 -1.74 -16.80
C MET A 209 -2.91 -1.29 -15.85
N SER A 210 -2.38 -2.25 -15.10
CA SER A 210 -1.09 -2.14 -14.42
C SER A 210 -0.01 -2.88 -15.22
N LEU A 211 1.16 -2.26 -15.37
CA LEU A 211 2.16 -2.66 -16.35
C LEU A 211 3.59 -2.40 -15.88
N GLN A 212 4.50 -3.11 -16.55
CA GLN A 212 5.94 -2.91 -16.48
C GLN A 212 6.43 -2.37 -17.82
N PHE A 213 7.33 -1.39 -17.79
CA PHE A 213 7.98 -0.87 -18.99
C PHE A 213 9.31 -0.19 -18.65
N GLU A 214 10.15 -0.01 -19.67
CA GLU A 214 11.33 0.83 -19.63
C GLU A 214 11.03 2.14 -20.35
N TRP A 215 11.42 3.29 -19.78
CA TRP A 215 11.40 4.59 -20.44
C TRP A 215 12.84 5.07 -20.59
N ASN A 216 13.34 5.11 -21.82
CA ASN A 216 14.75 5.22 -22.16
C ASN A 216 15.57 4.12 -21.46
N ASN A 217 16.15 4.43 -20.29
CA ASN A 217 16.88 3.47 -19.44
C ASN A 217 16.29 3.38 -18.01
N TRP A 218 15.19 4.09 -17.75
CA TRP A 218 14.51 4.15 -16.45
C TRP A 218 13.44 3.09 -16.35
N LYS A 219 13.25 2.54 -15.15
CA LYS A 219 12.44 1.35 -14.94
C LYS A 219 11.12 1.69 -14.29
N ALA A 220 10.02 1.32 -14.93
CA ALA A 220 8.68 1.37 -14.35
C ALA A 220 8.26 -0.06 -13.98
N MET A 221 8.32 -0.40 -12.69
CA MET A 221 8.04 -1.77 -12.26
C MET A 221 6.56 -2.12 -12.26
N ASP A 222 5.68 -1.30 -11.69
CA ASP A 222 4.24 -1.57 -11.59
C ASP A 222 3.47 -0.25 -11.48
N THR A 223 3.27 0.33 -12.66
CA THR A 223 2.56 1.59 -12.87
C THR A 223 1.21 1.30 -13.52
N SER A 224 0.17 2.06 -13.20
CA SER A 224 -1.19 1.82 -13.72
C SER A 224 -1.71 3.01 -14.50
N MET A 225 -2.43 2.79 -15.59
CA MET A 225 -3.00 3.87 -16.41
C MET A 225 -4.42 3.54 -16.83
N LEU A 226 -5.24 4.59 -17.00
CA LEU A 226 -6.51 4.46 -17.71
C LEU A 226 -6.22 4.33 -19.20
N LEU A 227 -7.04 3.58 -19.92
CA LEU A 227 -6.88 3.35 -21.35
C LEU A 227 -8.00 4.06 -22.13
N ASN A 228 -7.61 4.60 -23.29
CA ASN A 228 -8.49 5.23 -24.28
C ASN A 228 -9.28 6.46 -23.79
N THR A 229 -8.96 7.00 -22.63
CA THR A 229 -9.61 8.20 -22.06
C THR A 229 -9.13 9.48 -22.74
N SER A 230 -9.98 10.50 -22.76
CA SER A 230 -9.56 11.84 -23.20
C SER A 230 -8.74 12.58 -22.10
N PRO A 231 -7.86 13.53 -22.47
CA PRO A 231 -7.11 14.33 -21.50
C PRO A 231 -8.02 15.08 -20.51
N GLU A 232 -9.11 15.66 -21.00
CA GLU A 232 -10.12 16.38 -20.22
C GLU A 232 -10.86 15.46 -19.23
N PHE A 233 -11.11 14.20 -19.59
CA PHE A 233 -11.72 13.23 -18.69
C PHE A 233 -10.82 12.86 -17.52
N GLU A 234 -9.56 12.52 -17.78
CA GLU A 234 -8.62 12.21 -16.70
C GLU A 234 -8.42 13.42 -15.78
N MET A 235 -8.24 14.62 -16.37
CA MET A 235 -8.09 15.86 -15.59
C MET A 235 -9.32 16.12 -14.71
N ALA A 236 -10.54 15.96 -15.26
CA ALA A 236 -11.78 16.13 -14.53
C ALA A 236 -11.94 15.13 -13.37
N VAL A 237 -11.76 13.83 -13.66
CA VAL A 237 -11.91 12.74 -12.70
C VAL A 237 -10.94 12.90 -11.53
N TYR A 238 -9.67 13.17 -11.84
CA TYR A 238 -8.65 13.34 -10.82
C TYR A 238 -8.84 14.62 -10.01
N THR A 239 -9.29 15.73 -10.62
CA THR A 239 -9.62 16.98 -9.91
C THR A 239 -10.76 16.76 -8.91
N ILE A 240 -11.89 16.19 -9.35
CA ILE A 240 -13.03 15.89 -8.47
C ILE A 240 -12.59 14.95 -7.34
N CYS A 241 -11.78 13.94 -7.65
CA CYS A 241 -11.37 12.96 -6.65
C CYS A 241 -10.42 13.56 -5.59
N ALA A 242 -9.47 14.40 -6.02
CA ALA A 242 -8.54 15.09 -5.15
C ALA A 242 -9.22 16.08 -4.20
N LEU A 243 -10.30 16.73 -4.65
CA LEU A 243 -11.12 17.63 -3.81
C LEU A 243 -12.00 16.86 -2.81
N GLY A 244 -12.15 15.55 -2.99
CA GLY A 244 -12.77 14.64 -2.03
C GLY A 244 -11.76 14.08 -1.03
N LYS A 245 -11.77 12.76 -0.85
CA LYS A 245 -10.81 12.03 0.01
C LYS A 245 -9.58 11.49 -0.74
N GLY A 246 -9.45 11.79 -2.03
CA GLY A 246 -8.41 11.21 -2.89
C GLY A 246 -8.57 9.72 -3.20
N GLN A 247 -9.70 9.11 -2.83
CA GLN A 247 -10.06 7.73 -3.18
C GLN A 247 -11.51 7.70 -3.67
N CYS A 248 -11.69 7.38 -4.94
CA CYS A 248 -12.99 7.45 -5.61
C CYS A 248 -13.24 6.19 -6.42
N LYS A 249 -14.47 6.04 -6.88
CA LYS A 249 -14.84 4.94 -7.78
C LYS A 249 -15.74 5.46 -8.88
N MET A 250 -15.59 4.88 -10.05
CA MET A 250 -16.46 5.11 -11.20
C MET A 250 -16.69 3.80 -11.92
N ASN A 251 -17.78 3.71 -12.66
CA ASN A 251 -18.14 2.53 -13.41
C ASN A 251 -18.00 2.81 -14.90
N ILE A 252 -17.15 2.05 -15.58
CA ILE A 252 -17.04 2.03 -17.04
C ILE A 252 -17.73 0.75 -17.53
N GLY A 253 -18.95 0.91 -18.07
CA GLY A 253 -19.80 -0.22 -18.41
C GLY A 253 -20.16 -1.07 -17.17
N ARG A 254 -19.76 -2.34 -17.16
CA ARG A 254 -20.01 -3.28 -16.05
C ARG A 254 -18.84 -3.40 -15.07
N VAL A 255 -17.82 -2.57 -15.24
CA VAL A 255 -16.60 -2.61 -14.47
C VAL A 255 -16.55 -1.39 -13.57
N GLN A 256 -16.24 -1.60 -12.30
CA GLN A 256 -15.90 -0.55 -11.36
C GLN A 256 -14.38 -0.36 -11.31
N VAL A 257 -13.92 0.86 -11.53
CA VAL A 257 -12.54 1.28 -11.44
C VAL A 257 -12.37 2.14 -10.19
N GLN A 258 -11.38 1.83 -9.35
CA GLN A 258 -10.97 2.70 -8.26
C GLN A 258 -10.02 3.77 -8.80
N ILE A 259 -10.14 4.99 -8.30
CA ILE A 259 -9.30 6.12 -8.66
C ILE A 259 -8.60 6.62 -7.39
N PHE A 260 -7.29 6.75 -7.47
CA PHE A 260 -6.47 7.35 -6.43
C PHE A 260 -5.98 8.71 -6.94
N ALA A 261 -6.20 9.76 -6.15
CA ALA A 261 -5.74 11.11 -6.41
C ALA A 261 -5.08 11.66 -5.15
N LYS A 262 -3.76 11.50 -5.06
CA LYS A 262 -2.95 12.02 -3.96
C LYS A 262 -2.70 13.50 -4.17
N THR A 263 -2.71 14.24 -3.07
CA THR A 263 -2.46 15.68 -3.05
C THR A 263 -1.30 16.03 -2.15
N ILE A 264 -0.59 17.10 -2.49
CA ILE A 264 0.39 17.74 -1.62
C ILE A 264 -0.14 19.11 -1.20
N LYS A 265 0.18 19.54 0.03
CA LYS A 265 -0.14 20.88 0.53
C LYS A 265 1.12 21.73 0.60
N GLN A 266 1.10 22.90 -0.04
CA GLN A 266 2.17 23.88 0.03
C GLN A 266 1.57 25.25 0.28
N ASN A 267 1.95 25.90 1.40
CA ASN A 267 1.41 27.20 1.81
C ASN A 267 -0.13 27.24 1.81
N ASP A 268 -0.76 26.20 2.38
CA ASP A 268 -2.22 25.99 2.43
C ASP A 268 -2.92 25.79 1.08
N ILE A 269 -2.17 25.71 -0.02
CA ILE A 269 -2.69 25.37 -1.35
C ILE A 269 -2.63 23.85 -1.53
N VAL A 270 -3.74 23.25 -1.97
CA VAL A 270 -3.83 21.83 -2.33
C VAL A 270 -3.48 21.64 -3.80
N LEU A 271 -2.47 20.82 -4.07
CA LEU A 271 -1.94 20.54 -5.40
C LEU A 271 -2.05 19.04 -5.71
N ILE A 272 -2.17 18.69 -6.99
CA ILE A 272 -2.12 17.28 -7.42
C ILE A 272 -0.68 16.78 -7.27
N ASP A 273 -0.52 15.66 -6.54
CA ASP A 273 0.76 14.99 -6.36
C ASP A 273 0.90 13.77 -7.27
N HIS A 274 -0.08 12.87 -7.25
CA HIS A 274 -0.05 11.65 -8.04
C HIS A 274 -1.45 11.08 -8.23
N CYS A 275 -1.82 10.75 -9.46
CA CYS A 275 -3.11 10.16 -9.76
C CYS A 275 -2.97 8.90 -10.61
N TYR A 276 -3.76 7.87 -10.31
CA TYR A 276 -3.74 6.60 -11.03
C TYR A 276 -5.01 5.76 -10.77
N PRO A 277 -5.40 4.87 -11.71
CA PRO A 277 -6.44 3.89 -11.45
C PRO A 277 -5.90 2.70 -10.63
N GLY A 278 -6.75 2.14 -9.78
CA GLY A 278 -6.57 0.81 -9.20
C GLY A 278 -7.20 -0.28 -10.07
N ALA A 279 -6.89 -1.53 -9.74
CA ALA A 279 -7.42 -2.69 -10.45
C ALA A 279 -8.95 -2.69 -10.49
N ALA A 280 -9.48 -2.91 -11.69
CA ALA A 280 -10.89 -3.06 -11.97
C ALA A 280 -11.52 -4.24 -11.20
N SER A 281 -12.81 -4.09 -10.85
CA SER A 281 -13.63 -5.14 -10.24
C SER A 281 -15.04 -5.14 -10.85
N PRO A 282 -15.80 -6.25 -10.76
CA PRO A 282 -17.18 -6.27 -11.23
C PRO A 282 -18.01 -5.19 -10.53
N ALA A 283 -18.74 -4.38 -11.30
CA ALA A 283 -19.62 -3.38 -10.73
C ALA A 283 -20.72 -4.07 -9.87
N PRO A 284 -21.12 -3.46 -8.72
CA PRO A 284 -22.19 -4.00 -7.90
C PRO A 284 -23.47 -4.19 -8.75
N SER A 285 -24.03 -5.40 -8.73
CA SER A 285 -25.35 -5.62 -9.32
C SER A 285 -26.41 -4.85 -8.52
N PRO A 286 -27.47 -4.31 -9.16
CA PRO A 286 -28.65 -3.85 -8.43
C PRO A 286 -29.15 -5.01 -7.56
N ALA A 287 -29.35 -4.74 -6.26
CA ALA A 287 -29.73 -5.78 -5.31
C ALA A 287 -31.02 -6.50 -5.80
N PRO A 288 -31.02 -7.84 -5.94
CA PRO A 288 -32.25 -8.56 -6.17
C PRO A 288 -33.06 -8.59 -4.87
N THR A 289 -34.27 -8.04 -4.90
CA THR A 289 -35.27 -8.22 -3.83
C THR A 289 -35.54 -9.71 -3.63
N ARG A 290 -35.11 -10.29 -2.51
CA ARG A 290 -35.42 -11.68 -2.13
C ARG A 290 -36.31 -11.76 -0.90
N ARG A 291 -37.43 -12.47 -1.06
CA ARG A 291 -38.30 -13.00 0.01
C ARG A 291 -37.59 -14.11 0.80
N PRO A 292 -37.95 -14.31 2.08
CA PRO A 292 -37.34 -15.32 2.95
C PRO A 292 -37.87 -16.73 2.63
N THR A 293 -36.97 -17.71 2.57
CA THR A 293 -37.33 -19.14 2.59
C THR A 293 -36.52 -19.92 3.62
N GLU A 294 -37.23 -20.90 4.15
CA GLU A 294 -37.10 -21.66 5.39
C GLU A 294 -36.00 -22.72 5.36
N LYS A 295 -35.36 -22.97 6.52
CA LYS A 295 -34.27 -23.92 6.72
C LYS A 295 -34.82 -25.32 7.00
N THR A 296 -34.42 -26.32 6.21
CA THR A 296 -34.55 -27.75 6.58
C THR A 296 -33.18 -28.39 6.82
N ARG A 297 -33.05 -29.04 7.98
CA ARG A 297 -31.84 -29.65 8.55
C ARG A 297 -31.77 -31.14 8.13
N ARG A 298 -30.59 -31.64 7.73
CA ARG A 298 -30.31 -33.08 7.54
C ARG A 298 -29.11 -33.54 8.38
N PRO A 299 -29.00 -34.85 8.71
CA PRO A 299 -28.22 -35.36 9.85
C PRO A 299 -26.77 -35.76 9.52
N ARG A 300 -25.98 -35.86 10.59
CA ARG A 300 -24.54 -36.13 10.69
C ARG A 300 -24.19 -37.62 10.50
N PRO A 301 -23.08 -37.96 9.82
CA PRO A 301 -22.42 -39.26 9.97
C PRO A 301 -21.14 -39.22 10.83
N THR A 302 -20.79 -40.43 11.27
CA THR A 302 -19.93 -40.91 12.36
C THR A 302 -18.41 -40.87 12.14
N GLU A 303 -17.68 -41.03 13.26
CA GLU A 303 -16.23 -41.01 13.49
C GLU A 303 -15.37 -42.07 12.76
N LYS A 304 -14.09 -41.69 12.51
CA LYS A 304 -12.78 -42.36 12.80
C LYS A 304 -11.74 -42.13 11.67
N PRO A 305 -10.42 -42.37 11.88
CA PRO A 305 -9.54 -42.16 13.04
C PRO A 305 -8.24 -41.36 12.69
N GLU A 306 -7.44 -41.03 13.70
CA GLU A 306 -6.15 -40.30 13.64
C GLU A 306 -5.03 -40.98 12.83
N PRO A 307 -4.03 -40.19 12.36
CA PRO A 307 -2.66 -40.68 12.25
C PRO A 307 -1.60 -39.78 12.92
N THR A 308 -0.94 -40.37 13.93
CA THR A 308 0.52 -40.53 14.13
C THR A 308 1.47 -39.32 13.98
N GLY A 309 2.23 -39.07 15.05
CA GLY A 309 3.12 -37.92 15.24
C GLY A 309 4.53 -37.99 14.68
N TRP A 310 5.30 -36.93 14.99
CA TRP A 310 6.73 -36.76 14.72
C TRP A 310 7.50 -36.48 16.02
N PRO A 311 8.80 -36.82 16.07
CA PRO A 311 9.50 -37.25 17.29
C PRO A 311 10.02 -36.09 18.15
N THR A 312 9.86 -36.22 19.47
CA THR A 312 10.49 -35.35 20.46
C THR A 312 11.81 -35.95 20.94
N GLU A 313 12.92 -35.34 20.55
CA GLU A 313 14.21 -35.59 21.19
C GLU A 313 14.28 -34.79 22.50
N ARG A 314 14.30 -35.51 23.63
CA ARG A 314 14.34 -34.94 24.98
C ARG A 314 15.74 -34.43 25.31
N THR A 315 15.92 -33.11 25.33
CA THR A 315 16.93 -32.47 26.18
C THR A 315 16.23 -31.79 27.35
N ARG A 316 16.65 -32.14 28.58
CA ARG A 316 16.10 -31.62 29.83
C ARG A 316 16.33 -30.10 29.89
N ARG A 317 15.26 -29.30 29.84
CA ARG A 317 15.31 -27.85 30.11
C ARG A 317 15.27 -27.57 31.63
N PRO A 318 16.05 -26.61 32.14
CA PRO A 318 15.90 -26.10 33.49
C PRO A 318 14.53 -25.44 33.66
N ARG A 319 13.98 -25.52 34.88
CA ARG A 319 12.71 -24.89 35.26
C ARG A 319 12.85 -23.35 35.16
N PRO A 320 12.01 -22.63 34.41
CA PRO A 320 12.12 -21.17 34.28
C PRO A 320 11.84 -20.47 35.60
N THR A 321 12.75 -19.61 36.04
CA THR A 321 12.53 -18.67 37.15
C THR A 321 11.56 -17.56 36.71
N GLU A 322 10.69 -17.11 37.60
CA GLU A 322 9.59 -16.16 37.34
C GLU A 322 10.02 -14.68 37.17
N LYS A 323 11.31 -14.35 37.20
CA LYS A 323 11.76 -12.95 37.21
C LYS A 323 11.90 -12.37 35.78
N PRO A 324 11.56 -11.09 35.56
CA PRO A 324 11.94 -10.36 34.34
C PRO A 324 13.45 -10.43 34.11
N HIS A 325 13.90 -10.29 32.87
CA HIS A 325 15.33 -10.07 32.63
C HIS A 325 15.79 -8.79 33.33
N GLY A 326 17.08 -8.71 33.66
CA GLY A 326 17.64 -7.67 34.53
C GLY A 326 17.20 -6.24 34.17
N SER A 327 17.29 -5.33 35.15
CA SER A 327 16.84 -3.92 35.05
C SER A 327 17.17 -3.24 33.73
N ASP A 328 18.34 -3.52 33.16
CA ASP A 328 18.82 -2.89 31.92
C ASP A 328 17.95 -3.20 30.71
N PHE A 329 17.45 -4.44 30.56
CA PHE A 329 16.58 -4.77 29.41
C PHE A 329 15.22 -4.07 29.55
N GLN A 330 14.68 -4.00 30.76
CA GLN A 330 13.47 -3.23 31.01
C GLN A 330 13.68 -1.75 30.67
N VAL A 331 14.82 -1.17 31.06
CA VAL A 331 15.18 0.22 30.73
C VAL A 331 15.22 0.43 29.21
N LEU A 332 15.76 -0.52 28.43
CA LEU A 332 15.69 -0.45 26.97
C LEU A 332 14.23 -0.41 26.48
N VAL A 333 13.40 -1.35 26.94
CA VAL A 333 11.99 -1.44 26.50
C VAL A 333 11.24 -0.15 26.83
N ASP A 334 11.44 0.41 28.02
CA ASP A 334 10.82 1.68 28.43
C ASP A 334 11.29 2.85 27.54
N LYS A 335 12.59 2.92 27.22
CA LYS A 335 13.15 3.93 26.31
C LYS A 335 12.59 3.79 24.90
N MET A 336 12.55 2.57 24.36
CA MET A 336 11.96 2.29 23.05
C MET A 336 10.48 2.66 23.03
N ARG A 337 9.73 2.31 24.08
CA ARG A 337 8.30 2.61 24.19
C ARG A 337 8.05 4.11 24.24
N ALA A 338 8.91 4.87 24.91
CA ALA A 338 8.86 6.33 24.94
C ALA A 338 9.25 6.96 23.58
N ALA A 339 10.25 6.39 22.89
CA ALA A 339 10.74 6.87 21.60
C ALA A 339 9.88 6.47 20.40
N ASP A 340 8.95 5.52 20.56
CA ASP A 340 8.04 5.08 19.51
C ASP A 340 6.98 6.14 19.21
N VAL A 341 7.37 7.16 18.45
CA VAL A 341 6.50 8.25 17.97
C VAL A 341 5.45 7.75 16.97
N ASP A 342 5.68 6.59 16.39
CA ASP A 342 4.80 5.97 15.41
C ASP A 342 3.70 5.10 16.04
N LYS A 343 3.76 4.79 17.35
CA LYS A 343 2.72 4.01 18.03
C LYS A 343 1.33 4.67 17.93
N ALA A 344 0.30 3.85 18.06
CA ALA A 344 -1.07 4.33 18.20
C ALA A 344 -1.25 5.06 19.53
N GLY A 345 -1.85 6.25 19.50
CA GLY A 345 -2.19 7.05 20.65
C GLY A 345 -3.56 6.70 21.25
N PRO A 346 -3.95 7.39 22.34
CA PRO A 346 -5.29 7.25 22.91
C PRO A 346 -6.37 7.58 21.90
N GLY A 347 -7.31 6.65 21.68
CA GLY A 347 -8.42 6.82 20.74
C GLY A 347 -8.11 6.44 19.28
N ASP A 348 -6.84 6.17 18.94
CA ASP A 348 -6.48 5.70 17.59
C ASP A 348 -6.96 4.28 17.32
N LEU A 349 -7.24 3.49 18.38
CA LEU A 349 -7.72 2.12 18.28
C LEU A 349 -8.93 1.93 19.22
N ILE A 350 -10.01 1.37 18.69
CA ILE A 350 -11.13 0.85 19.48
C ILE A 350 -11.24 -0.64 19.20
N LEU A 351 -11.04 -1.44 20.24
CA LEU A 351 -11.14 -2.89 20.16
C LEU A 351 -12.44 -3.37 20.80
N HIS A 352 -12.95 -4.49 20.30
CA HIS A 352 -14.00 -5.26 20.94
C HIS A 352 -13.55 -6.71 21.11
N TRP A 353 -13.11 -7.05 22.31
CA TRP A 353 -12.62 -8.39 22.62
C TRP A 353 -13.71 -9.47 22.52
N GLY A 354 -14.98 -9.09 22.62
CA GLY A 354 -16.10 -10.02 22.49
C GLY A 354 -16.07 -11.12 23.54
N LYS A 355 -16.25 -12.38 23.11
CA LYS A 355 -16.37 -13.54 24.01
C LYS A 355 -15.04 -14.27 24.19
N LYS A 356 -14.87 -14.86 25.38
CA LYS A 356 -13.78 -15.79 25.67
C LYS A 356 -14.00 -17.11 24.93
N THR A 357 -13.00 -17.59 24.19
CA THR A 357 -13.01 -18.90 23.51
C THR A 357 -12.33 -19.99 24.38
N GLN A 358 -12.54 -21.25 24.03
CA GLN A 358 -11.96 -22.42 24.69
C GLN A 358 -11.28 -23.35 23.67
N VAL A 359 -10.27 -24.09 24.14
CA VAL A 359 -9.56 -25.08 23.32
C VAL A 359 -10.54 -26.16 22.89
N GLY A 360 -10.55 -26.53 21.60
CA GLY A 360 -11.49 -27.52 21.04
C GLY A 360 -12.74 -26.93 20.38
N LEU A 361 -12.91 -25.60 20.40
CA LEU A 361 -14.02 -24.90 19.72
C LEU A 361 -13.61 -24.33 18.35
N GLU A 362 -12.54 -24.84 17.71
CA GLU A 362 -12.04 -24.32 16.43
C GLU A 362 -13.06 -24.36 15.29
N ASN A 363 -14.08 -25.23 15.43
CA ASN A 363 -15.13 -25.43 14.45
C ASN A 363 -16.44 -24.69 14.77
N GLU A 364 -16.52 -23.95 15.89
CA GLU A 364 -17.73 -23.19 16.22
C GLU A 364 -17.81 -21.90 15.41
N GLN A 365 -19.00 -21.61 14.88
CA GLN A 365 -19.25 -20.50 13.97
C GLN A 365 -18.97 -19.16 14.67
N SER A 366 -18.38 -18.22 13.95
CA SER A 366 -18.02 -16.91 14.50
C SER A 366 -19.26 -16.26 15.14
N ASN A 367 -19.09 -15.74 16.37
CA ASN A 367 -19.95 -14.66 16.82
C ASN A 367 -19.52 -13.42 16.01
N SER A 368 -20.48 -12.65 15.52
CA SER A 368 -20.32 -11.59 14.51
C SER A 368 -19.55 -10.34 14.96
N ASP A 369 -18.67 -10.46 15.96
CA ASP A 369 -17.99 -9.32 16.55
C ASP A 369 -16.57 -9.23 15.98
N GLU A 370 -16.28 -8.14 15.27
CA GLU A 370 -14.94 -7.80 14.82
C GLU A 370 -14.04 -7.41 16.01
N LEU A 371 -12.75 -7.78 15.97
CA LEU A 371 -11.81 -7.43 17.04
C LEU A 371 -11.48 -5.93 16.99
N PHE A 372 -11.15 -5.41 15.80
CA PHE A 372 -10.92 -3.98 15.58
C PHE A 372 -12.23 -3.32 15.15
N VAL A 373 -12.81 -2.48 16.01
CA VAL A 373 -14.02 -1.72 15.68
C VAL A 373 -13.66 -0.42 14.95
N TYR A 374 -12.53 0.17 15.32
CA TYR A 374 -12.02 1.39 14.71
C TYR A 374 -10.50 1.42 14.77
N VAL A 375 -9.90 1.92 13.70
CA VAL A 375 -8.48 2.27 13.59
C VAL A 375 -8.39 3.63 12.92
N ASN A 376 -7.64 4.55 13.53
CA ASN A 376 -7.29 5.81 12.89
C ASN A 376 -6.25 5.55 11.80
N GLU A 377 -6.70 5.42 10.56
CA GLU A 377 -5.84 5.07 9.43
C GLU A 377 -4.87 6.19 9.02
N THR A 378 -4.94 7.39 9.60
CA THR A 378 -3.88 8.40 9.40
C THR A 378 -2.53 7.94 9.96
N LEU A 379 -2.52 6.99 10.91
CA LEU A 379 -1.31 6.27 11.33
C LEU A 379 -0.58 5.64 10.13
N PHE A 380 -1.32 5.16 9.14
CA PHE A 380 -0.78 4.44 7.99
C PHE A 380 -0.09 5.34 6.96
N GLU A 381 -0.21 6.66 7.11
CA GLU A 381 0.55 7.64 6.32
C GLU A 381 1.99 7.76 6.80
N ARG A 382 2.28 7.37 8.05
CA ARG A 382 3.64 7.42 8.60
C ARG A 382 4.53 6.38 7.89
N PRO A 383 5.80 6.71 7.58
CA PRO A 383 6.65 5.85 6.75
C PRO A 383 6.77 4.40 7.23
N VAL A 384 6.85 4.16 8.54
CA VAL A 384 7.02 2.80 9.10
C VAL A 384 5.84 1.88 8.79
N TYR A 385 4.61 2.42 8.75
CA TYR A 385 3.41 1.68 8.34
C TYR A 385 3.24 1.69 6.83
N ALA A 386 3.42 2.84 6.18
CA ALA A 386 3.21 2.99 4.74
C ALA A 386 4.04 1.98 3.93
N THR A 387 5.31 1.81 4.29
CA THR A 387 6.21 0.86 3.63
C THR A 387 5.79 -0.60 3.87
N LEU A 388 5.35 -0.95 5.08
CA LEU A 388 4.82 -2.28 5.39
C LEU A 388 3.53 -2.58 4.61
N ILE A 389 2.61 -1.62 4.59
CA ILE A 389 1.31 -1.75 3.94
C ILE A 389 1.47 -1.88 2.42
N GLU A 390 2.46 -1.21 1.84
CA GLU A 390 2.78 -1.35 0.42
C GLU A 390 3.17 -2.80 0.07
N VAL A 391 3.93 -3.47 0.94
CA VAL A 391 4.25 -4.91 0.78
C VAL A 391 2.98 -5.77 0.76
N TYR A 392 2.02 -5.48 1.64
CA TYR A 392 0.73 -6.19 1.66
C TYR A 392 -0.11 -5.92 0.41
N LYS A 393 -0.19 -4.65 -0.01
CA LYS A 393 -0.95 -4.23 -1.20
C LYS A 393 -0.42 -4.88 -2.48
N ARG A 394 0.91 -4.97 -2.62
CA ARG A 394 1.57 -5.58 -3.78
C ARG A 394 1.53 -7.11 -3.78
N LYS A 395 1.05 -7.74 -2.71
CA LYS A 395 0.97 -9.21 -2.56
C LYS A 395 2.29 -9.91 -2.92
N LEU A 396 3.39 -9.40 -2.36
CA LEU A 396 4.75 -9.85 -2.68
C LEU A 396 5.07 -11.27 -2.21
N PHE A 397 4.22 -11.84 -1.36
CA PHE A 397 4.43 -13.11 -0.68
C PHE A 397 3.23 -14.03 -0.88
N THR A 398 3.50 -15.34 -0.88
CA THR A 398 2.46 -16.37 -0.94
C THR A 398 2.31 -16.99 0.45
N PRO A 399 1.18 -16.80 1.15
CA PRO A 399 1.07 -17.29 2.52
C PRO A 399 1.10 -18.83 2.66
N GLU A 400 0.93 -19.60 1.59
CA GLU A 400 1.06 -21.06 1.64
C GLU A 400 2.54 -21.50 1.67
N VAL A 401 3.02 -21.93 2.84
CA VAL A 401 4.46 -22.21 3.09
C VAL A 401 5.05 -23.40 2.34
N CYS A 402 4.21 -24.27 1.78
CA CYS A 402 4.67 -25.41 0.97
C CYS A 402 4.59 -25.14 -0.54
N GLY A 403 4.11 -23.96 -0.94
CA GLY A 403 4.15 -23.51 -2.33
C GLY A 403 5.55 -23.07 -2.75
N LYS A 404 5.84 -23.08 -4.05
CA LYS A 404 7.08 -22.49 -4.57
C LYS A 404 6.93 -20.97 -4.54
N GLU A 405 7.81 -20.30 -3.80
CA GLU A 405 7.82 -18.84 -3.74
C GLU A 405 8.69 -18.20 -4.85
N ALA A 406 8.51 -16.89 -5.06
CA ALA A 406 9.42 -16.11 -5.90
C ALA A 406 10.80 -16.02 -5.23
N GLU A 407 11.86 -15.76 -6.00
CA GLU A 407 13.17 -15.51 -5.40
C GLU A 407 13.19 -14.14 -4.71
N MET A 408 14.04 -13.99 -3.68
CA MET A 408 14.23 -12.75 -2.94
C MET A 408 15.17 -11.79 -3.71
N ASN A 409 14.74 -11.33 -4.87
CA ASN A 409 15.49 -10.44 -5.76
C ASN A 409 14.58 -9.35 -6.37
N GLY A 410 15.17 -8.49 -7.21
CA GLY A 410 14.45 -7.44 -7.94
C GLY A 410 13.57 -6.55 -7.06
N PHE A 411 12.36 -6.27 -7.54
CA PHE A 411 11.38 -5.42 -6.86
C PHE A 411 10.97 -5.94 -5.48
N ARG A 412 10.81 -7.27 -5.33
CA ARG A 412 10.48 -7.88 -4.03
C ARG A 412 11.54 -7.53 -3.00
N LYS A 413 12.81 -7.69 -3.36
CA LYS A 413 13.93 -7.31 -2.48
C LYS A 413 13.97 -5.81 -2.23
N ALA A 414 13.77 -4.97 -3.25
CA ALA A 414 13.79 -3.52 -3.12
C ALA A 414 12.71 -3.00 -2.15
N GLN A 415 11.48 -3.54 -2.23
CA GLN A 415 10.40 -3.18 -1.30
C GLN A 415 10.72 -3.57 0.14
N LEU A 416 11.28 -4.77 0.37
CA LEU A 416 11.72 -5.17 1.70
C LEU A 416 12.92 -4.37 2.20
N GLN A 417 13.81 -3.99 1.30
CA GLN A 417 14.93 -3.10 1.61
C GLN A 417 14.40 -1.73 2.07
N GLN A 418 13.37 -1.19 1.42
CA GLN A 418 12.73 0.06 1.84
C GLN A 418 12.09 -0.06 3.23
N VAL A 419 11.36 -1.14 3.50
CA VAL A 419 10.81 -1.43 4.84
C VAL A 419 11.93 -1.47 5.88
N PHE A 420 12.96 -2.28 5.61
CA PHE A 420 14.08 -2.47 6.51
C PHE A 420 14.85 -1.17 6.77
N ASP A 421 15.13 -0.38 5.73
CA ASP A 421 15.83 0.90 5.87
C ASP A 421 14.99 1.92 6.64
N THR A 422 13.68 1.98 6.38
CA THR A 422 12.76 2.86 7.10
C THR A 422 12.69 2.51 8.59
N TRP A 423 12.57 1.22 8.93
CA TRP A 423 12.51 0.79 10.32
C TRP A 423 13.85 0.98 11.03
N THR A 424 14.96 0.71 10.34
CA THR A 424 16.31 0.86 10.91
C THR A 424 16.82 2.30 10.97
N SER A 425 16.10 3.26 10.39
CA SER A 425 16.35 4.70 10.60
C SER A 425 15.65 5.28 11.83
N THR A 426 14.78 4.53 12.50
CA THR A 426 14.03 5.03 13.66
C THR A 426 14.90 5.14 14.91
N GLU A 427 14.53 6.07 15.80
CA GLU A 427 15.15 6.19 17.12
C GLU A 427 14.96 4.92 17.95
N VAL A 428 13.81 4.25 17.81
CA VAL A 428 13.52 2.97 18.47
C VAL A 428 14.55 1.92 18.09
N PHE A 429 14.86 1.78 16.80
CA PHE A 429 15.87 0.84 16.35
C PHE A 429 17.28 1.25 16.80
N ARG A 430 17.60 2.55 16.80
CA ARG A 430 18.90 3.05 17.29
C ARG A 430 19.13 2.63 18.76
N LEU A 431 18.12 2.77 19.62
CA LEU A 431 18.20 2.33 21.02
C LEU A 431 18.43 0.82 21.14
N ALA A 432 17.76 0.01 20.33
CA ALA A 432 17.98 -1.44 20.29
C ALA A 432 19.41 -1.80 19.82
N ALA A 433 19.92 -1.09 18.80
CA ALA A 433 21.27 -1.29 18.28
C ALA A 433 22.34 -0.91 19.32
N ASP A 434 22.16 0.21 20.02
CA ASP A 434 23.07 0.64 21.08
C ASP A 434 23.08 -0.37 22.24
N TYR A 435 21.91 -0.89 22.63
CA TYR A 435 21.84 -1.95 23.64
C TYR A 435 22.54 -3.24 23.21
N LEU A 436 22.41 -3.66 21.96
CA LEU A 436 23.14 -4.83 21.45
C LEU A 436 24.66 -4.61 21.47
N ARG A 437 25.12 -3.39 21.19
CA ARG A 437 26.53 -3.01 21.32
C ARG A 437 27.01 -3.06 22.77
N GLU A 438 26.22 -2.53 23.71
CA GLU A 438 26.50 -2.58 25.15
C GLU A 438 26.54 -4.01 25.69
N LYS A 439 25.76 -4.94 25.12
CA LYS A 439 25.80 -6.36 25.45
C LYS A 439 26.85 -7.13 24.64
N GLU A 440 27.80 -6.43 24.03
CA GLU A 440 28.93 -6.97 23.29
C GLU A 440 28.52 -7.99 22.22
N PHE A 441 27.35 -7.79 21.60
CA PHE A 441 26.92 -8.65 20.51
C PHE A 441 27.90 -8.50 19.34
N LYS A 442 28.50 -9.60 18.91
CA LYS A 442 29.62 -9.59 17.95
C LYS A 442 29.34 -8.92 16.60
N TYR A 443 28.08 -8.79 16.19
CA TYR A 443 27.68 -8.10 14.95
C TYR A 443 27.21 -6.65 15.19
N ALA A 444 27.21 -6.16 16.43
CA ALA A 444 26.82 -4.79 16.78
C ALA A 444 28.01 -3.81 16.89
N SER A 445 29.16 -4.16 16.29
CA SER A 445 30.35 -3.30 16.21
C SER A 445 30.05 -1.95 15.56
N ASP A 446 29.24 -1.98 14.51
CA ASP A 446 28.82 -0.82 13.73
C ASP A 446 27.45 -1.10 13.08
N MET A 447 26.79 -0.04 12.61
CA MET A 447 25.44 -0.14 12.09
C MET A 447 25.35 -0.97 10.80
N LYS A 448 26.39 -0.93 9.95
CA LYS A 448 26.40 -1.69 8.71
C LYS A 448 26.45 -3.19 9.00
N THR A 449 27.39 -3.63 9.83
CA THR A 449 27.52 -5.04 10.24
C THR A 449 26.25 -5.54 10.94
N LEU A 450 25.64 -4.72 11.80
CA LEU A 450 24.40 -5.08 12.47
C LEU A 450 23.24 -5.23 11.50
N LYS A 451 23.09 -4.29 10.57
CA LYS A 451 22.05 -4.33 9.54
C LYS A 451 22.23 -5.53 8.61
N GLU A 452 23.46 -5.86 8.20
CA GLU A 452 23.75 -7.06 7.40
C GLU A 452 23.38 -8.35 8.15
N TYR A 453 23.70 -8.43 9.45
CA TYR A 453 23.29 -9.56 10.28
C TYR A 453 21.76 -9.67 10.40
N LEU A 454 21.09 -8.56 10.69
CA LEU A 454 19.63 -8.54 10.87
C LEU A 454 18.88 -8.81 9.57
N TRP A 455 19.41 -8.32 8.44
CA TRP A 455 18.85 -8.65 7.13
C TRP A 455 18.83 -10.17 6.92
N ASN A 456 19.96 -10.83 7.17
CA ASN A 456 20.06 -12.28 7.06
C ASN A 456 19.17 -13.00 8.09
N LEU A 457 19.12 -12.50 9.33
CA LEU A 457 18.29 -13.07 10.38
C LEU A 457 16.81 -13.06 9.98
N TRP A 458 16.29 -11.94 9.47
CA TRP A 458 14.87 -11.77 9.22
C TRP A 458 14.43 -12.25 7.84
N PHE A 459 15.20 -11.95 6.79
CA PHE A 459 14.83 -12.19 5.40
C PHE A 459 15.53 -13.39 4.78
N GLY A 460 16.47 -14.01 5.48
CA GLY A 460 17.10 -15.24 5.00
C GLY A 460 16.06 -16.36 4.88
N THR A 461 16.00 -16.96 3.70
CA THR A 461 14.98 -17.96 3.36
C THR A 461 15.41 -19.37 3.78
N TYR A 462 14.45 -20.15 4.23
CA TYR A 462 14.61 -21.58 4.53
C TYR A 462 13.36 -22.33 4.08
N THR A 463 13.38 -23.66 4.19
CA THR A 463 12.22 -24.51 3.91
C THR A 463 11.50 -24.92 5.19
N ARG A 464 10.16 -24.84 5.19
CA ARG A 464 9.27 -25.38 6.25
C ARG A 464 8.60 -26.70 5.86
N CYS A 465 8.85 -27.17 4.64
CA CYS A 465 8.28 -28.37 4.05
C CYS A 465 9.38 -29.24 3.39
N ARG A 466 9.04 -30.44 2.92
CA ARG A 466 9.96 -31.20 2.08
C ARG A 466 9.94 -30.58 0.67
N GLY A 467 11.00 -29.86 0.28
CA GLY A 467 11.11 -29.27 -1.06
C GLY A 467 11.46 -27.77 -1.05
N PRO A 468 10.55 -26.87 -1.48
CA PRO A 468 10.91 -25.50 -1.87
C PRO A 468 11.38 -24.64 -0.69
N SER A 469 12.50 -23.94 -0.87
CA SER A 469 12.90 -22.79 -0.06
C SER A 469 12.02 -21.60 -0.43
N GLY A 470 11.44 -20.91 0.56
CA GLY A 470 10.54 -19.79 0.28
C GLY A 470 9.74 -19.29 1.48
N SER A 471 10.29 -19.39 2.69
CA SER A 471 9.73 -18.74 3.89
C SER A 471 10.88 -18.11 4.66
N SER A 472 10.59 -17.02 5.36
CA SER A 472 11.51 -16.26 6.17
C SER A 472 10.91 -15.94 7.54
N GLY A 473 11.74 -15.54 8.50
CA GLY A 473 11.24 -15.10 9.80
C GLY A 473 10.35 -13.86 9.69
N TRP A 474 10.66 -12.97 8.75
CA TRP A 474 9.86 -11.78 8.48
C TRP A 474 8.46 -12.13 7.96
N GLU A 475 8.36 -13.06 7.00
CA GLU A 475 7.07 -13.55 6.50
C GLU A 475 6.21 -14.14 7.61
N HIS A 476 6.81 -15.03 8.41
CA HIS A 476 6.11 -15.69 9.50
C HIS A 476 5.53 -14.70 10.52
N VAL A 477 6.25 -13.62 10.82
CA VAL A 477 5.84 -12.64 11.83
C VAL A 477 4.88 -11.61 11.24
N PHE A 478 5.29 -10.89 10.19
CA PHE A 478 4.59 -9.71 9.69
C PHE A 478 3.59 -9.99 8.56
N VAL A 479 3.86 -10.91 7.65
CA VAL A 479 2.91 -11.25 6.55
C VAL A 479 1.86 -12.24 7.03
N GLY A 480 2.31 -13.21 7.81
CA GLY A 480 1.55 -14.39 8.13
C GLY A 480 1.62 -15.44 7.02
N GLU A 481 1.49 -16.69 7.45
CA GLU A 481 1.64 -17.86 6.59
C GLU A 481 0.85 -19.05 7.17
N TRP A 482 0.48 -20.00 6.32
CA TRP A 482 -0.27 -21.21 6.70
C TRP A 482 0.31 -22.46 6.07
N LYS A 483 0.09 -23.58 6.76
CA LYS A 483 0.40 -24.93 6.30
C LYS A 483 -0.86 -25.78 6.35
N GLY A 484 -1.29 -26.29 5.20
CA GLY A 484 -2.56 -27.00 5.10
C GLY A 484 -3.71 -26.05 5.47
N LYS A 485 -4.51 -26.39 6.50
CA LYS A 485 -5.62 -25.56 6.98
C LYS A 485 -5.27 -24.67 8.17
N THR A 486 -4.03 -24.66 8.61
CA THR A 486 -3.62 -24.00 9.86
C THR A 486 -2.72 -22.82 9.55
N ILE A 487 -3.12 -21.64 10.03
CA ILE A 487 -2.27 -20.45 10.05
C ILE A 487 -1.20 -20.69 11.11
N ASP A 488 0.06 -20.65 10.72
CA ASP A 488 1.20 -20.90 11.59
C ASP A 488 1.71 -19.55 12.12
N GLY A 489 2.25 -18.74 11.22
CA GLY A 489 2.66 -17.36 11.48
C GLY A 489 1.56 -16.37 11.13
N HIS A 490 1.40 -15.32 11.94
CA HIS A 490 0.66 -14.07 11.67
C HIS A 490 0.57 -13.34 13.02
N HIS A 491 1.50 -12.42 13.25
CA HIS A 491 1.80 -11.81 14.55
C HIS A 491 1.92 -10.28 14.48
N ASP A 492 1.36 -9.68 13.43
CA ASP A 492 1.28 -8.25 13.23
C ASP A 492 -0.19 -7.78 13.24
N TRP A 493 -0.46 -6.75 14.04
CA TRP A 493 -1.82 -6.25 14.21
C TRP A 493 -2.31 -5.46 12.99
N VAL A 494 -1.40 -4.84 12.23
CA VAL A 494 -1.74 -4.05 11.04
C VAL A 494 -2.21 -4.98 9.93
N GLY A 495 -1.46 -6.04 9.64
CA GLY A 495 -1.83 -7.10 8.71
C GLY A 495 -3.15 -7.76 9.10
N TYR A 496 -3.34 -8.06 10.39
CA TYR A 496 -4.62 -8.56 10.90
C TYR A 496 -5.76 -7.60 10.61
N TYR A 497 -5.62 -6.32 10.98
CA TYR A 497 -6.65 -5.31 10.78
C TYR A 497 -7.02 -5.15 9.32
N LEU A 498 -6.03 -5.06 8.42
CA LEU A 498 -6.28 -4.90 6.98
C LEU A 498 -7.00 -6.11 6.38
N LEU A 499 -6.68 -7.32 6.85
CA LEU A 499 -7.40 -8.53 6.45
C LEU A 499 -8.82 -8.58 7.04
N GLN A 500 -9.02 -8.12 8.27
CA GLN A 500 -10.36 -8.01 8.87
C GLN A 500 -11.22 -7.01 8.10
N LYS A 501 -10.68 -5.81 7.81
CA LYS A 501 -11.34 -4.77 7.01
C LYS A 501 -11.69 -5.26 5.60
N ALA A 502 -10.90 -6.17 5.04
CA ALA A 502 -11.16 -6.82 3.75
C ALA A 502 -12.15 -8.00 3.84
N ASP A 503 -12.76 -8.26 5.00
CA ASP A 503 -13.63 -9.40 5.29
C ASP A 503 -12.98 -10.77 5.02
N ARG A 504 -11.65 -10.83 5.18
CA ARG A 504 -10.85 -12.06 5.01
C ARG A 504 -10.47 -12.69 6.32
N VAL A 505 -10.47 -11.91 7.41
CA VAL A 505 -10.25 -12.43 8.76
C VAL A 505 -11.54 -12.34 9.55
N HIS A 506 -11.94 -13.47 10.15
CA HIS A 506 -13.10 -13.52 11.02
C HIS A 506 -12.66 -13.93 12.43
N TYR A 507 -12.81 -12.99 13.36
CA TYR A 507 -12.50 -13.18 14.77
C TYR A 507 -13.40 -14.24 15.42
N ARG A 508 -12.83 -15.06 16.31
CA ARG A 508 -13.55 -16.16 16.99
C ARG A 508 -13.56 -16.02 18.51
N GLY A 509 -12.87 -15.01 19.06
CA GLY A 509 -12.78 -14.77 20.50
C GLY A 509 -11.35 -14.84 21.04
N TYR A 510 -11.21 -14.47 22.31
CA TYR A 510 -9.93 -14.41 23.02
C TYR A 510 -9.78 -15.56 24.01
N TYR A 511 -8.56 -15.99 24.24
CA TYR A 511 -8.20 -16.83 25.39
C TYR A 511 -7.79 -15.97 26.58
N THR A 512 -6.92 -15.00 26.31
CA THR A 512 -6.39 -14.00 27.27
C THR A 512 -6.13 -12.71 26.53
N TYR A 513 -6.23 -11.58 27.22
CA TYR A 513 -5.76 -10.28 26.71
C TYR A 513 -5.32 -9.43 27.89
N VAL A 514 -4.53 -8.40 27.60
CA VAL A 514 -4.12 -7.37 28.55
C VAL A 514 -4.43 -6.02 27.91
N ASP A 515 -5.46 -5.38 28.45
CA ASP A 515 -6.03 -4.13 27.94
C ASP A 515 -6.15 -4.13 26.41
N ASN A 516 -5.71 -3.06 25.75
CA ASN A 516 -5.62 -2.97 24.29
C ASN A 516 -4.19 -3.18 23.80
N LEU A 517 -3.33 -3.83 24.59
CA LEU A 517 -1.89 -3.95 24.33
C LEU A 517 -1.52 -5.29 23.69
N ILE A 518 -2.18 -6.38 24.08
CA ILE A 518 -1.91 -7.72 23.56
C ILE A 518 -3.11 -8.65 23.77
N GLY A 519 -3.32 -9.57 22.84
CA GLY A 519 -4.29 -10.65 22.98
C GLY A 519 -3.77 -11.98 22.47
N THR A 520 -4.14 -13.06 23.15
CA THR A 520 -4.11 -14.41 22.60
C THR A 520 -5.50 -14.75 22.09
N VAL A 521 -5.66 -14.85 20.78
CA VAL A 521 -6.92 -14.92 20.08
C VAL A 521 -7.00 -16.11 19.13
N GLN A 522 -8.21 -16.39 18.71
CA GLN A 522 -8.54 -17.33 17.66
C GLN A 522 -9.27 -16.59 16.53
N TYR A 523 -8.99 -16.98 15.30
CA TYR A 523 -9.65 -16.42 14.12
C TYR A 523 -9.47 -17.34 12.92
N THR A 524 -10.24 -17.09 11.87
CA THR A 524 -9.98 -17.63 10.53
C THR A 524 -9.43 -16.56 9.62
N TRP A 525 -8.55 -16.94 8.69
CA TRP A 525 -8.12 -16.15 7.54
C TRP A 525 -8.48 -16.94 6.28
N ASP A 526 -9.45 -16.44 5.51
CA ASP A 526 -10.14 -17.16 4.46
C ASP A 526 -10.63 -18.52 5.01
N ASN A 527 -10.15 -19.63 4.45
CA ASN A 527 -10.51 -20.99 4.87
C ASN A 527 -9.51 -21.63 5.85
N HIS A 528 -8.58 -20.84 6.39
CA HIS A 528 -7.53 -21.30 7.31
C HIS A 528 -7.82 -20.85 8.74
N VAL A 529 -7.47 -21.68 9.72
CA VAL A 529 -7.72 -21.41 11.14
C VAL A 529 -6.40 -21.04 11.83
N LYS A 530 -6.40 -19.94 12.59
CA LYS A 530 -5.39 -19.70 13.62
C LYS A 530 -5.95 -20.21 14.95
N PRO A 531 -5.59 -21.41 15.41
CA PRO A 531 -6.19 -22.00 16.60
C PRO A 531 -5.86 -21.19 17.86
N LYS A 532 -4.63 -20.67 17.91
CA LYS A 532 -4.14 -19.80 18.97
C LYS A 532 -3.02 -18.93 18.42
N GLY A 533 -3.16 -17.62 18.50
CA GLY A 533 -2.14 -16.67 18.05
C GLY A 533 -2.30 -15.33 18.75
N GLY A 534 -1.32 -14.46 18.65
CA GLY A 534 -1.37 -13.16 19.30
C GLY A 534 -0.35 -12.20 18.71
N PHE A 535 -0.56 -10.93 18.98
CA PHE A 535 0.25 -9.81 18.48
C PHE A 535 0.20 -8.66 19.50
N LEU A 536 1.21 -7.80 19.48
CA LEU A 536 1.15 -6.52 20.18
C LEU A 536 0.19 -5.63 19.40
N ILE A 537 -0.58 -4.82 20.12
CA ILE A 537 -1.58 -3.94 19.53
C ILE A 537 -1.21 -2.50 19.85
N GLY A 538 -1.20 -1.66 18.80
CA GLY A 538 -0.89 -0.24 18.91
C GLY A 538 0.59 0.10 19.05
N THR A 539 1.50 -0.88 18.95
CA THR A 539 2.92 -0.64 18.71
C THR A 539 3.18 -0.36 17.23
N SER A 540 4.25 0.38 16.91
CA SER A 540 4.70 0.50 15.52
C SER A 540 5.41 -0.77 15.06
N PRO A 541 5.41 -1.07 13.74
CA PRO A 541 6.11 -2.23 13.24
C PRO A 541 7.64 -2.14 13.44
N ALA A 542 8.20 -0.92 13.49
CA ALA A 542 9.60 -0.70 13.82
C ALA A 542 9.92 -1.06 15.28
N PHE A 543 8.99 -0.79 16.21
CA PHE A 543 9.12 -1.22 17.61
C PHE A 543 9.09 -2.74 17.74
N ASP A 544 8.10 -3.40 17.13
CA ASP A 544 7.97 -4.86 17.16
C ASP A 544 9.21 -5.53 16.56
N PHE A 545 9.67 -5.06 15.40
CA PHE A 545 10.90 -5.52 14.75
C PHE A 545 12.13 -5.40 15.67
N SER A 546 12.30 -4.25 16.31
CA SER A 546 13.45 -3.96 17.18
C SER A 546 13.43 -4.83 18.44
N LEU A 547 12.28 -4.91 19.11
CA LEU A 547 12.08 -5.73 20.31
C LEU A 547 12.31 -7.22 20.02
N PHE A 548 11.70 -7.73 18.95
CA PHE A 548 11.82 -9.13 18.57
C PHE A 548 13.25 -9.48 18.15
N SER A 549 13.96 -8.56 17.49
CA SER A 549 15.38 -8.74 17.15
C SER A 549 16.25 -8.92 18.40
N VAL A 550 16.15 -8.00 19.37
CA VAL A 550 16.92 -8.08 20.61
C VAL A 550 16.60 -9.36 21.38
N CYS A 551 15.31 -9.69 21.51
CA CYS A 551 14.87 -10.91 22.16
C CYS A 551 15.38 -12.18 21.48
N ALA A 552 15.32 -12.27 20.15
CA ALA A 552 15.81 -13.44 19.41
C ALA A 552 17.33 -13.60 19.50
N ILE A 553 18.06 -12.50 19.60
CA ILE A 553 19.52 -12.50 19.71
C ILE A 553 19.95 -12.94 21.11
N LEU A 554 19.46 -12.26 22.15
CA LEU A 554 19.97 -12.40 23.52
C LEU A 554 19.17 -13.38 24.39
N HIS A 555 17.87 -13.53 24.11
CA HIS A 555 16.93 -14.25 24.97
C HIS A 555 15.98 -15.19 24.19
N PRO A 556 16.49 -16.06 23.30
CA PRO A 556 15.65 -16.96 22.51
C PRO A 556 14.98 -18.02 23.39
N GLY A 557 13.86 -18.56 22.92
CA GLY A 557 13.10 -19.63 23.57
C GLY A 557 11.65 -19.27 23.83
N SER A 558 10.91 -20.22 24.38
CA SER A 558 9.48 -20.05 24.76
C SER A 558 9.35 -19.09 25.93
N ASN A 559 8.69 -17.96 25.72
CA ASN A 559 8.60 -16.86 26.69
C ASN A 559 10.00 -16.51 27.25
N GLY A 560 10.98 -16.55 26.34
CA GLY A 560 12.40 -16.51 26.65
C GLY A 560 12.87 -15.12 27.01
N CYS A 561 12.19 -14.08 26.53
CA CYS A 561 12.51 -12.67 26.72
C CYS A 561 11.39 -11.97 27.49
N ARG A 562 11.59 -11.56 28.75
CA ARG A 562 10.53 -11.02 29.62
C ARG A 562 10.76 -9.55 29.96
N TYR A 563 9.70 -8.76 29.90
CA TYR A 563 9.70 -7.30 30.10
C TYR A 563 8.31 -6.82 30.54
N LYS A 564 8.15 -5.51 30.68
CA LYS A 564 6.87 -4.84 30.87
C LYS A 564 6.67 -3.77 29.80
N ILE A 565 5.43 -3.56 29.39
CA ILE A 565 5.00 -2.36 28.66
C ILE A 565 3.80 -1.80 29.42
N ASP A 566 3.82 -0.48 29.67
CA ASP A 566 2.75 0.24 30.36
C ASP A 566 2.37 -0.40 31.72
N GLY A 567 3.37 -0.98 32.41
CA GLY A 567 3.22 -1.65 33.70
C GLY A 567 2.84 -3.14 33.64
N HIS A 568 2.43 -3.64 32.47
CA HIS A 568 1.98 -5.02 32.30
C HIS A 568 3.13 -5.98 31.98
N PRO A 569 3.27 -7.12 32.69
CA PRO A 569 4.28 -8.12 32.39
C PRO A 569 3.95 -8.83 31.08
N LEU A 570 4.94 -8.87 30.18
CA LEU A 570 4.88 -9.50 28.88
C LEU A 570 6.15 -10.31 28.64
N GLY A 571 6.14 -11.06 27.55
CA GLY A 571 7.36 -11.64 27.01
C GLY A 571 7.33 -11.80 25.50
N VAL A 572 8.42 -12.31 24.97
CA VAL A 572 8.56 -12.72 23.58
C VAL A 572 9.02 -14.17 23.55
N THR A 573 8.30 -14.98 22.77
CA THR A 573 8.78 -16.27 22.31
C THR A 573 9.50 -16.06 21.00
N SER A 574 10.74 -16.53 20.88
CA SER A 574 11.46 -16.47 19.61
C SER A 574 12.34 -17.70 19.40
N PHE A 575 12.44 -18.16 18.16
CA PHE A 575 13.29 -19.28 17.78
C PHE A 575 14.08 -18.94 16.54
N LYS A 576 15.29 -19.50 16.45
CA LYS A 576 16.19 -19.40 15.31
C LYS A 576 16.41 -20.77 14.69
N GLN A 577 16.83 -20.80 13.45
CA GLN A 577 17.20 -22.03 12.74
C GLN A 577 18.30 -21.76 11.72
N SER A 578 18.87 -22.83 11.19
CA SER A 578 19.83 -22.76 10.09
C SER A 578 19.13 -22.43 8.77
N CYS A 579 19.79 -21.62 7.95
CA CYS A 579 19.31 -21.24 6.62
C CYS A 579 20.51 -20.98 5.69
N SER A 580 20.25 -20.66 4.42
CA SER A 580 21.31 -20.35 3.44
C SER A 580 22.18 -19.16 3.85
N ALA A 581 21.66 -18.22 4.63
CA ALA A 581 22.37 -17.08 5.18
C ALA A 581 23.05 -17.33 6.54
N GLY A 582 23.13 -18.60 6.97
CA GLY A 582 23.70 -19.01 8.25
C GLY A 582 22.61 -19.26 9.31
N THR A 583 22.25 -18.22 10.07
CA THR A 583 21.21 -18.31 11.12
C THR A 583 20.07 -17.35 10.80
N CYS A 584 18.85 -17.89 10.69
CA CYS A 584 17.63 -17.13 10.43
C CYS A 584 16.64 -17.25 11.58
N LEU A 585 15.74 -16.29 11.68
CA LEU A 585 14.61 -16.31 12.60
C LEU A 585 13.57 -17.31 12.07
N ALA A 586 13.17 -18.24 12.92
CA ALA A 586 12.07 -19.16 12.67
C ALA A 586 10.73 -18.54 13.07
N THR A 587 10.68 -17.86 14.20
CA THR A 587 9.48 -17.14 14.65
C THR A 587 9.84 -16.17 15.75
N ALA A 588 9.07 -15.09 15.88
CA ALA A 588 9.04 -14.25 17.06
C ALA A 588 7.62 -13.74 17.28
N TYR A 589 7.11 -13.86 18.49
CA TYR A 589 5.78 -13.34 18.83
C TYR A 589 5.68 -13.01 20.31
N PRO A 590 4.82 -12.05 20.66
CA PRO A 590 4.66 -11.63 22.04
C PRO A 590 3.79 -12.63 22.81
N THR A 591 3.97 -12.67 24.12
CA THR A 591 3.21 -13.51 25.04
C THR A 591 2.78 -12.69 26.25
N ALA A 592 1.52 -12.86 26.66
CA ALA A 592 0.96 -12.28 27.89
C ALA A 592 0.87 -13.33 28.99
#